data_AF-A0A2V4RL86-F1
#
_entry.id   AF-A0A2V4RL86-F1
#
_cell.length_a   1.000
_cell.length_b   1.000
_cell.length_c   1.000
_cell.angle_alpha   90.00
_cell.angle_beta   90.00
_cell.angle_gamma   90.00
#
_symmetry.space_group_name_H-M   'P 1'
#
loop_
_entity.id
_entity.type
_entity.pdbx_description
1 polymer ?
#
loop_
_entity_poly.entity_id
_entity_poly.type
_entity_poly.pdbx_seq_one_letter_code
_entity_poly.pdbx_strand_id
1 'polypeptide(L)'
;MSSFIPFDRSQPYLLPPDLKSWLPADDMAHFIVAAVERVPMSAFCVPVCTGGKAQYHPRLMLALLIFSYANGLFSSRRIERATYRDI
;
A
#
# COMPACT_ATOMS: atom_id res chain seq x y z
N MET A 1 7.42 11.02 -17.22
CA MET A 1 7.63 10.13 -16.05
C MET A 1 6.57 10.48 -15.03
N SER A 2 5.58 9.61 -14.80
CA SER A 2 4.58 9.83 -13.75
C SER A 2 5.30 9.82 -12.40
N SER A 3 5.29 10.95 -11.70
CA SER A 3 5.88 11.05 -10.37
C SER A 3 4.91 10.41 -9.37
N PHE A 4 5.32 9.28 -8.79
CA PHE A 4 4.60 8.68 -7.68
C PHE A 4 4.99 9.36 -6.37
N ILE A 5 4.08 9.33 -5.40
CA ILE A 5 4.40 9.68 -4.02
C ILE A 5 5.47 8.68 -3.54
N PRO A 6 6.67 9.14 -3.12
CA PRO A 6 7.70 8.26 -2.62
C PRO A 6 7.21 7.60 -1.32
N PHE A 7 7.44 6.29 -1.20
CA PHE A 7 7.17 5.55 0.02
C PHE A 7 8.28 4.52 0.21
N ASP A 8 8.72 4.34 1.45
CA ASP A 8 9.68 3.32 1.82
C ASP A 8 9.22 2.67 3.13
N ARG A 9 8.92 1.37 3.08
CA ARG A 9 8.47 0.59 4.25
C ARG A 9 9.62 0.17 5.16
N SER A 10 10.86 0.27 4.68
CA SER A 10 12.08 0.04 5.45
C SER A 10 12.63 1.31 6.08
N GLN A 11 11.95 2.46 5.87
CA GLN A 11 12.34 3.72 6.47
C GLN A 11 12.34 3.57 8.00
N PRO A 12 13.47 3.86 8.66
CA PRO A 12 13.54 3.78 10.11
C PRO A 12 12.76 4.93 10.75
N TYR A 13 12.02 4.62 11.81
CA TYR A 13 11.28 5.59 12.62
C TYR A 13 11.90 5.72 14.02
N LEU A 14 11.56 6.79 14.74
CA LEU A 14 12.05 6.98 16.11
C LEU A 14 11.53 5.88 17.04
N LEU A 15 10.24 5.53 16.93
CA LEU A 15 9.60 4.48 17.70
C LEU A 15 8.42 3.87 16.92
N PRO A 16 8.33 2.53 16.84
CA PRO A 16 9.44 1.57 16.82
C PRO A 16 10.33 1.75 15.56
N PRO A 17 11.57 1.22 15.57
CA PRO A 17 12.57 1.48 14.54
C PRO A 17 12.22 0.92 13.15
N ASP A 18 11.31 -0.05 13.05
CA ASP A 18 10.81 -0.57 11.78
C ASP A 18 9.28 -0.53 11.76
N LEU A 19 8.70 0.05 10.71
CA LEU A 19 7.24 0.08 10.50
C LEU A 19 6.63 -1.32 10.51
N LYS A 20 7.37 -2.34 10.08
CA LYS A 20 6.89 -3.72 10.08
C LYS A 20 6.64 -4.25 11.50
N SER A 21 7.34 -3.74 12.50
CA SER A 21 7.18 -4.19 13.89
C SER A 21 5.89 -3.70 14.57
N TRP A 22 5.11 -2.84 13.90
CA TRP A 22 3.81 -2.38 14.40
C TRP A 22 2.75 -3.49 14.33
N LEU A 23 2.97 -4.49 13.48
CA LEU A 23 2.10 -5.63 13.29
C LEU A 23 2.75 -6.88 13.88
N PRO A 24 1.96 -7.85 14.37
CA PRO A 24 2.47 -9.16 14.73
C PRO A 24 3.22 -9.81 13.56
N ALA A 25 4.29 -10.56 13.83
CA ALA A 25 5.11 -11.17 12.79
C ALA A 25 4.32 -12.12 11.85
N ASP A 26 3.23 -12.71 12.34
CA ASP A 26 2.34 -13.62 11.59
C ASP A 26 1.15 -12.89 10.93
N ASP A 27 1.16 -11.56 10.92
CA ASP A 27 0.07 -10.78 10.31
C ASP A 27 0.04 -10.93 8.77
N MET A 28 -1.16 -11.16 8.24
CA MET A 28 -1.41 -11.32 6.81
C MET A 28 -0.91 -10.12 5.96
N ALA A 29 -0.84 -8.91 6.53
CA ALA A 29 -0.30 -7.74 5.85
C ALA A 29 1.15 -7.95 5.40
N HIS A 30 1.98 -8.65 6.19
CA HIS A 30 3.35 -8.98 5.81
C HIS A 30 3.39 -9.86 4.56
N PHE A 31 2.54 -10.90 4.52
CA PHE A 31 2.43 -11.80 3.39
C PHE A 31 1.97 -11.06 2.12
N ILE A 32 0.93 -10.22 2.23
CA ILE A 32 0.39 -9.47 1.09
C ILE A 32 1.43 -8.52 0.52
N VAL A 33 2.15 -7.78 1.37
CA VAL A 33 3.21 -6.85 0.92
C VAL A 33 4.32 -7.62 0.21
N ALA A 34 4.81 -8.71 0.80
CA ALA A 34 5.86 -9.54 0.19
C ALA A 34 5.42 -10.15 -1.15
N ALA A 35 4.14 -10.53 -1.28
CA ALA A 35 3.59 -11.04 -2.53
C ALA A 35 3.51 -9.96 -3.61
N VAL A 36 3.04 -8.76 -3.26
CA VAL A 36 2.89 -7.64 -4.19
C VAL A 36 4.24 -7.08 -4.66
N GLU A 37 5.28 -7.13 -3.82
CA GLU A 37 6.64 -6.75 -4.23
C GLU A 37 7.19 -7.60 -5.39
N ARG A 38 6.75 -8.86 -5.48
CA ARG A 38 7.14 -9.77 -6.57
C ARG A 38 6.42 -9.50 -7.88
N VAL A 39 5.37 -8.68 -7.88
CA VAL A 39 4.65 -8.32 -9.11
C VAL A 39 5.51 -7.35 -9.93
N PRO A 40 5.85 -7.70 -11.20
CA PRO A 40 6.66 -6.84 -12.04
C PRO A 40 5.93 -5.54 -12.36
N MET A 41 6.66 -4.42 -12.42
CA MET A 41 6.06 -3.10 -12.64
C MET A 41 5.33 -3.00 -14.00
N SER A 42 5.77 -3.78 -14.99
CA SER A 42 5.13 -3.89 -16.31
C SER A 42 3.72 -4.48 -16.28
N ALA A 43 3.32 -5.15 -15.20
CA ALA A 43 1.95 -5.65 -15.04
C ALA A 43 0.94 -4.54 -14.75
N PHE A 44 1.39 -3.34 -14.39
CA PHE A 44 0.51 -2.22 -14.05
C PHE A 44 0.33 -1.28 -15.25
N CYS A 45 -0.91 -1.09 -15.67
CA CYS A 45 -1.29 -0.03 -16.60
C CYS A 45 -1.46 1.28 -15.83
N VAL A 46 -0.39 2.06 -15.69
CA VAL A 46 -0.44 3.36 -15.02
C VAL A 46 -0.57 4.48 -16.05
N PRO A 47 -1.69 5.22 -16.07
CA PRO A 47 -1.83 6.37 -16.95
C PRO A 47 -0.89 7.50 -16.49
N VAL A 48 -0.30 8.19 -17.46
CA VAL A 48 0.49 9.40 -17.16
C VAL A 48 -0.45 10.50 -16.70
N CYS A 49 -0.35 10.92 -15.44
CA CYS A 49 -1.02 12.12 -14.95
C CYS A 49 -0.22 13.35 -15.34
N THR A 50 -0.83 14.24 -16.12
CA THR A 50 -0.28 15.53 -16.56
C THR A 50 -0.68 16.69 -15.65
N GLY A 51 -1.46 16.45 -14.60
CA GLY A 51 -1.85 17.45 -13.60
C GLY A 51 -2.50 16.83 -12.37
N GLY A 52 -2.77 17.65 -11.35
CA GLY A 52 -3.36 17.23 -10.09
C GLY A 52 -2.33 16.74 -9.04
N LYS A 53 -2.82 16.01 -8.04
CA LYS A 53 -1.96 15.41 -7.00
C LYS A 53 -1.13 14.26 -7.59
N ALA A 54 0.07 14.05 -7.04
CA ALA A 54 0.90 12.90 -7.38
C ALA A 54 0.14 11.59 -7.13
N GLN A 55 0.38 10.60 -7.99
CA GLN A 55 -0.26 9.30 -7.89
C GLN A 55 0.37 8.47 -6.77
N TYR A 56 -0.42 7.64 -6.09
CA TYR A 56 0.13 6.60 -5.23
C TYR A 56 0.82 5.52 -6.06
N HIS A 57 1.86 4.90 -5.49
CA HIS A 57 2.56 3.82 -6.15
C HIS A 57 1.60 2.61 -6.38
N PRO A 58 1.57 2.01 -7.58
CA PRO A 58 0.60 0.97 -7.91
C PRO A 58 0.72 -0.29 -7.04
N ARG A 59 1.95 -0.66 -6.62
CA ARG A 59 2.16 -1.73 -5.63
C ARG A 59 1.51 -1.43 -4.28
N LEU A 60 1.58 -0.18 -3.82
CA LEU A 60 0.95 0.21 -2.55
C LEU A 60 -0.57 0.13 -2.66
N MET A 61 -1.13 0.61 -3.78
CA MET A 61 -2.56 0.52 -4.05
C MET A 61 -3.05 -0.93 -4.19
N LEU A 62 -2.26 -1.80 -4.84
CA LEU A 62 -2.59 -3.23 -4.97
C LEU A 62 -2.58 -3.93 -3.60
N ALA A 63 -1.56 -3.69 -2.77
CA ALA A 63 -1.49 -4.25 -1.42
C ALA A 63 -2.68 -3.82 -0.56
N LEU A 64 -3.05 -2.53 -0.60
CA LEU A 64 -4.22 -2.01 0.09
C LEU A 64 -5.52 -2.69 -0.37
N LEU A 65 -5.68 -2.89 -1.67
CA LEU A 65 -6.86 -3.50 -2.24
C LEU A 65 -6.99 -4.98 -1.85
N ILE A 66 -5.91 -5.75 -1.95
CA ILE A 66 -5.88 -7.16 -1.54
C ILE A 66 -6.18 -7.29 -0.03
N PHE A 67 -5.52 -6.48 0.79
CA PHE A 67 -5.73 -6.49 2.25
C PHE A 67 -7.18 -6.15 2.61
N SER A 68 -7.75 -5.14 1.98
CA SER A 68 -9.15 -4.75 2.21
C SER A 68 -10.11 -5.86 1.82
N TYR A 69 -9.90 -6.48 0.66
CA TYR A 69 -10.77 -7.54 0.15
C TYR A 69 -10.67 -8.80 1.01
N ALA A 70 -9.47 -9.13 1.50
CA ALA A 70 -9.28 -10.22 2.46
C ALA A 70 -10.02 -9.98 3.78
N ASN A 71 -10.20 -8.72 4.18
CA ASN A 71 -11.00 -8.31 5.35
C ASN A 71 -12.50 -8.07 5.04
N GLY A 72 -12.98 -8.43 3.84
CA GLY A 72 -14.39 -8.26 3.45
C GLY A 72 -14.80 -6.80 3.14
N LEU A 73 -13.83 -5.89 2.96
CA LEU A 73 -14.05 -4.49 2.60
C LEU A 73 -13.89 -4.29 1.09
N PHE A 74 -15.01 -4.31 0.36
CA PHE A 74 -15.00 -4.20 -1.11
C PHE A 74 -15.32 -2.80 -1.65
N SER A 75 -16.01 -1.96 -0.87
CA SER A 75 -16.38 -0.61 -1.31
C SER A 75 -15.18 0.33 -1.21
N SER A 76 -14.81 0.97 -2.32
CA SER A 76 -13.72 1.96 -2.36
C SER A 76 -13.84 3.03 -1.28
N ARG A 77 -15.06 3.55 -1.06
CA ARG A 77 -15.32 4.53 0.01
C ARG A 77 -15.14 3.96 1.41
N ARG A 78 -15.45 2.67 1.61
CA ARG A 78 -15.21 2.00 2.90
C ARG A 78 -13.72 1.75 3.13
N ILE A 79 -13.00 1.36 2.07
CA ILE A 79 -11.53 1.19 2.10
C ILE A 79 -10.86 2.51 2.47
N GLU A 80 -11.21 3.58 1.77
CA GLU A 80 -10.69 4.92 2.06
C GLU A 80 -10.96 5.31 3.52
N ARG A 81 -12.18 5.11 4.04
CA ARG A 81 -12.49 5.39 5.45
C ARG A 81 -11.68 4.55 6.44
N ALA A 82 -11.42 3.28 6.13
CA ALA A 82 -10.63 2.40 6.97
C ALA A 82 -9.18 2.90 7.08
N THR A 83 -8.60 3.47 6.01
CA THR A 83 -7.24 4.03 6.04
C THR A 83 -7.03 5.20 7.01
N TYR A 84 -8.10 5.86 7.45
CA TYR A 84 -8.02 6.93 8.46
C TYR A 84 -8.34 6.45 9.89
N ARG A 85 -9.03 5.32 10.02
CA ARG A 85 -9.57 4.83 11.30
C ARG A 85 -8.70 3.76 11.94
N ASP A 86 -8.20 2.83 11.13
CA ASP A 86 -7.50 1.63 11.58
C ASP A 86 -5.97 1.82 11.43
N ILE A 87 -5.45 2.90 12.03
CA ILE A 87 -4.00 3.18 12.15
C ILE A 87 -3.36 2.37 13.26
#